data_AF-A0A933YG68-F1
#
_entry.id   AF-A0A933YG68-F1
#
_cell.length_a   1.000
_cell.length_b   1.000
_cell.length_c   1.000
_cell.angle_alpha   90.00
_cell.angle_beta   90.00
_cell.angle_gamma   90.00
#
_symmetry.space_group_name_H-M   'P 1'
#
loop_
_entity.id
_entity.type
_entity.pdbx_description
1 polymer ?
#
loop_
_entity_poly.entity_id
_entity_poly.type
_entity_poly.pdbx_seq_one_letter_code
_entity_poly.pdbx_strand_id
1 'polypeptide(L)'
;MENFLSLRQRENIYGTIAALLILSMNGTPLTALAALGDGTPTVPAPNVFTDQNQSVRAEGETGALTQNIKIDIPPGRNGLQPDLSLQYNSQRTEDNIVGHGWAISIPYIQRLNKTGSQNLYGANGLSQYYSSSMDGELATTTTATSTQTFNAKVDTGSFNSYSFSGNIWTVYDKNGTRYLFGSTSQAQQSDSGSPTNVYKWMLEEIRDTNNNYIKFTYNKDSNQIYYSRRGKIDSVLRRTPS
;
A
#
# COMPACT_ATOMS: atom_id res chain seq x y z
N MET A 1 4.26 -51.67 53.42
CA MET A 1 4.91 -50.87 52.36
C MET A 1 6.40 -50.94 52.66
N GLU A 2 7.06 -52.04 52.27
CA GLU A 2 7.81 -52.18 51.00
C GLU A 2 8.91 -51.11 50.86
N ASN A 3 10.18 -51.40 50.51
CA ASN A 3 10.87 -52.63 50.12
C ASN A 3 12.40 -52.38 50.16
N PHE A 4 13.15 -53.40 50.55
CA PHE A 4 14.38 -53.97 49.97
C PHE A 4 15.15 -53.16 48.88
N LEU A 5 16.47 -52.92 49.04
CA LEU A 5 17.61 -53.65 48.41
C LEU A 5 17.58 -53.65 46.86
N SER A 6 18.63 -53.43 46.06
CA SER A 6 20.10 -53.38 46.25
C SER A 6 20.80 -53.32 44.86
N LEU A 7 22.14 -53.33 44.87
CA LEU A 7 23.09 -53.80 43.82
C LEU A 7 23.38 -52.80 42.68
N ARG A 8 24.61 -52.57 42.19
CA ARG A 8 25.98 -53.14 42.35
C ARG A 8 26.93 -52.05 41.81
N GLN A 9 27.98 -51.62 42.51
CA GLN A 9 29.34 -52.21 42.52
C GLN A 9 30.00 -52.35 41.13
N ARG A 10 31.10 -51.61 40.90
CA ARG A 10 32.45 -52.06 40.44
C ARG A 10 33.23 -50.86 39.88
N GLU A 11 34.35 -50.44 40.48
CA GLU A 11 35.72 -51.00 40.49
C GLU A 11 36.62 -50.55 39.32
N ASN A 12 37.60 -49.72 39.70
CA ASN A 12 39.03 -49.69 39.36
C ASN A 12 39.56 -50.34 38.06
N ILE A 13 39.96 -49.46 37.13
CA ILE A 13 41.34 -49.23 36.63
C ILE A 13 42.33 -50.40 36.79
N TYR A 14 42.87 -50.91 35.67
CA TYR A 14 44.33 -51.09 35.43
C TYR A 14 44.61 -51.01 33.93
N GLY A 15 45.63 -50.23 33.56
CA GLY A 15 46.00 -49.93 32.17
C GLY A 15 46.98 -50.93 31.55
N THR A 16 47.15 -50.83 30.24
CA THR A 16 48.37 -51.19 29.49
C THR A 16 48.39 -50.39 28.18
N ILE A 17 49.60 -50.05 27.75
CA ILE A 17 50.02 -49.01 26.80
C ILE A 17 49.83 -49.44 25.33
N ALA A 18 49.42 -48.50 24.46
CA ALA A 18 49.73 -48.52 23.03
C ALA A 18 49.99 -47.09 22.54
N ALA A 19 51.12 -46.89 21.87
CA ALA A 19 51.55 -45.63 21.28
C ALA A 19 50.61 -45.22 20.12
N LEU A 20 50.15 -43.96 20.14
CA LEU A 20 49.28 -43.40 19.10
C LEU A 20 49.89 -42.11 18.54
N LEU A 21 50.02 -42.10 17.21
CA LEU A 21 50.46 -41.00 16.36
C LEU A 21 49.53 -39.78 16.57
N ILE A 22 50.05 -38.68 17.13
CA ILE A 22 49.26 -37.45 17.32
C ILE A 22 49.42 -36.58 16.07
N LEU A 23 48.40 -36.62 15.20
CA LEU A 23 48.14 -35.55 14.24
C LEU A 23 47.51 -34.39 15.02
N SER A 24 48.17 -33.23 15.05
CA SER A 24 47.64 -32.04 15.71
C SER A 24 46.44 -31.48 14.93
N MET A 25 45.23 -31.82 15.36
CA MET A 25 44.03 -31.07 15.03
C MET A 25 43.65 -30.26 16.27
N ASN A 26 43.92 -28.96 16.25
CA ASN A 26 43.49 -28.04 17.30
C ASN A 26 41.96 -27.91 17.26
N GLY A 27 41.25 -28.78 17.99
CA GLY A 27 39.83 -28.62 18.31
C GLY A 27 39.68 -28.06 19.72
N THR A 28 39.42 -26.76 19.86
CA THR A 28 38.98 -26.17 21.13
C THR A 28 37.50 -26.49 21.37
N PRO A 29 37.07 -26.68 22.64
CA PRO A 29 35.76 -27.23 22.97
C PRO A 29 34.62 -26.23 22.74
N LEU A 30 33.46 -26.77 22.37
CA LEU A 30 32.17 -26.10 22.43
C LEU A 30 31.91 -25.62 23.87
N THR A 31 31.76 -24.32 24.06
CA THR A 31 31.00 -23.74 25.17
C THR A 31 29.99 -22.78 24.57
N ALA A 32 28.71 -23.11 24.72
CA ALA A 32 27.62 -22.24 24.33
C ALA A 32 27.44 -21.15 25.39
N LEU A 33 27.45 -19.89 24.94
CA LEU A 33 26.77 -18.79 25.63
C LEU A 33 26.13 -17.92 24.56
N ALA A 34 24.82 -17.73 24.69
CA ALA A 34 23.98 -17.04 23.72
C ALA A 34 24.48 -15.61 23.45
N ALA A 35 24.79 -15.32 22.18
CA ALA A 35 24.90 -13.97 21.67
C ALA A 35 23.77 -13.77 20.65
N LEU A 36 22.98 -12.70 20.84
CA LEU A 36 22.12 -12.16 19.79
C LEU A 36 23.03 -11.88 18.60
N GLY A 37 22.85 -12.64 17.51
CA GLY A 37 23.73 -12.59 16.35
C GLY A 37 23.95 -11.15 15.89
N ASP A 38 25.21 -10.81 15.68
CA ASP A 38 25.70 -9.61 15.03
C ASP A 38 25.39 -9.67 13.54
N GLY A 39 24.10 -9.77 13.21
CA GLY A 39 23.59 -9.98 11.87
C GLY A 39 24.06 -8.87 10.96
N THR A 40 25.18 -9.12 10.27
CA THR A 40 25.51 -8.43 9.03
C THR A 40 24.24 -8.49 8.16
N PRO A 41 23.75 -7.34 7.68
CA PRO A 41 22.49 -7.31 6.95
C PRO A 41 22.56 -8.28 5.78
N THR A 42 21.60 -9.20 5.68
CA THR A 42 21.53 -10.23 4.63
C THR A 42 21.22 -9.64 3.24
N VAL A 43 21.23 -8.31 3.10
CA VAL A 43 21.10 -7.61 1.83
C VAL A 43 22.37 -6.76 1.63
N PRO A 44 23.22 -7.06 0.62
CA PRO A 44 24.52 -6.39 0.44
C PRO A 44 24.47 -4.90 0.08
N ALA A 45 23.29 -4.29 -0.03
CA ALA A 45 23.13 -2.87 -0.30
C ALA A 45 21.72 -2.41 0.10
N PRO A 46 21.54 -1.63 1.18
CA PRO A 46 20.25 -1.00 1.46
C PRO A 46 20.10 0.22 0.54
N ASN A 47 19.95 0.00 -0.76
CA ASN A 47 19.67 1.08 -1.73
C ASN A 47 18.17 1.47 -1.73
N VAL A 48 17.46 1.17 -0.64
CA VAL A 48 16.02 1.41 -0.47
C VAL A 48 15.67 2.90 -0.60
N PHE A 49 16.66 3.81 -0.53
CA PHE A 49 16.42 5.25 -0.54
C PHE A 49 17.24 6.10 -1.53
N THR A 50 18.13 5.55 -2.36
CA THR A 50 19.15 6.41 -3.00
C THR A 50 19.31 6.34 -4.51
N ASP A 51 18.74 5.36 -5.23
CA ASP A 51 19.05 5.18 -6.66
C ASP A 51 17.87 5.37 -7.64
N GLN A 52 16.65 5.53 -7.14
CA GLN A 52 15.44 5.68 -7.99
C GLN A 52 14.60 6.93 -7.66
N ASN A 53 15.09 7.75 -6.72
CA ASN A 53 14.37 8.93 -6.25
C ASN A 53 14.72 10.13 -7.11
N GLN A 54 13.70 10.90 -7.50
CA GLN A 54 13.97 12.14 -8.22
C GLN A 54 14.69 13.12 -7.28
N SER A 55 15.75 13.76 -7.80
CA SER A 55 16.42 14.83 -7.09
C SER A 55 15.44 15.93 -6.74
N VAL A 56 15.62 16.53 -5.56
CA VAL A 56 14.85 17.70 -5.14
C VAL A 56 14.95 18.78 -6.22
N ARG A 57 13.82 19.38 -6.60
CA ARG A 57 13.77 20.44 -7.62
C ARG A 57 12.78 21.53 -7.24
N ALA A 58 12.96 22.70 -7.84
CA ALA A 58 11.95 23.74 -7.83
C ALA A 58 11.06 23.59 -9.08
N GLU A 59 9.74 23.63 -8.91
CA GLU A 59 8.78 23.62 -10.01
C GLU A 59 8.76 24.98 -10.70
N GLY A 60 8.85 25.00 -12.03
CA GLY A 60 9.09 26.21 -12.82
C GLY A 60 7.93 27.21 -12.78
N GLU A 61 6.70 26.72 -12.74
CA GLU A 61 5.50 27.54 -12.83
C GLU A 61 5.04 28.07 -11.47
N THR A 62 5.30 27.31 -10.40
CA THR A 62 4.80 27.61 -9.06
C THR A 62 5.90 28.09 -8.11
N GLY A 63 7.17 27.80 -8.41
CA GLY A 63 8.29 28.01 -7.49
C GLY A 63 8.30 27.07 -6.28
N ALA A 64 7.45 26.05 -6.25
CA ALA A 64 7.37 25.10 -5.15
C ALA A 64 8.59 24.17 -5.13
N LEU A 65 9.09 23.83 -3.94
CA LEU A 65 10.07 22.76 -3.77
C LEU A 65 9.35 21.42 -3.82
N THR A 66 9.75 20.53 -4.73
CA THR A 66 9.17 19.19 -4.90
C THR A 66 10.21 18.09 -4.74
N GLN A 67 9.77 16.97 -4.17
CA GLN A 67 10.54 15.74 -4.06
C GLN A 67 9.62 14.54 -4.27
N ASN A 68 10.09 13.52 -4.99
CA ASN A 68 9.34 12.30 -5.19
C ASN A 68 10.20 11.08 -4.85
N ILE A 69 9.77 10.34 -3.83
CA ILE A 69 10.45 9.14 -3.32
C ILE A 69 9.60 7.93 -3.70
N LYS A 70 10.09 7.07 -4.60
CA LYS A 70 9.36 5.86 -5.00
C LYS A 70 9.42 4.82 -3.90
N ILE A 71 8.32 4.11 -3.68
CA ILE A 71 8.25 2.98 -2.78
C ILE A 71 8.45 1.73 -3.62
N ASP A 72 9.53 1.00 -3.37
CA ASP A 72 9.79 -0.27 -4.06
C ASP A 72 8.82 -1.34 -3.54
N ILE A 73 8.06 -1.92 -4.46
CA ILE A 73 7.04 -2.93 -4.17
C ILE A 73 7.30 -4.08 -5.12
N PRO A 74 7.43 -5.32 -4.62
CA PRO A 74 7.71 -6.46 -5.48
C PRO A 74 6.59 -6.63 -6.51
N PRO A 75 6.93 -7.01 -7.76
CA PRO A 75 5.96 -7.15 -8.82
C PRO A 75 4.92 -8.19 -8.44
N GLY A 76 3.64 -7.84 -8.61
CA GLY A 76 2.54 -8.78 -8.45
C GLY A 76 2.44 -9.75 -9.63
N ARG A 77 1.41 -10.60 -9.58
CA ARG A 77 1.09 -11.51 -10.68
C ARG A 77 0.86 -10.71 -11.97
N ASN A 78 1.43 -11.21 -13.08
CA ASN A 78 1.33 -10.58 -14.39
C ASN A 78 1.88 -9.13 -14.43
N GLY A 79 2.80 -8.78 -13.53
CA GLY A 79 3.38 -7.43 -13.46
C GLY A 79 2.43 -6.37 -12.90
N LEU A 80 1.26 -6.76 -12.40
CA LEU A 80 0.33 -5.83 -11.76
C LEU A 80 0.90 -5.43 -10.38
N GLN A 81 1.48 -4.25 -10.31
CA GLN A 81 2.00 -3.65 -9.09
C GLN A 81 1.42 -2.24 -8.89
N PRO A 82 1.19 -1.80 -7.65
CA PRO A 82 0.77 -0.43 -7.40
C PRO A 82 1.97 0.51 -7.59
N ASP A 83 1.76 1.63 -8.28
CA ASP A 83 2.76 2.70 -8.37
C ASP A 83 2.60 3.65 -7.17
N LEU A 84 3.35 3.39 -6.10
CA LEU A 84 3.32 4.19 -4.88
C LEU A 84 4.60 4.99 -4.70
N SER A 85 4.41 6.24 -4.29
CA SER A 85 5.49 7.16 -3.98
C SER A 85 5.07 8.11 -2.87
N LEU A 86 6.07 8.58 -2.14
CA LEU A 86 5.96 9.64 -1.16
C LEU A 86 6.37 10.96 -1.84
N GLN A 87 5.40 11.86 -1.98
CA GLN A 87 5.52 13.13 -2.69
C GLN A 87 5.57 14.29 -1.70
N TYR A 88 6.58 15.13 -1.82
CA TYR A 88 6.69 16.40 -1.11
C TYR A 88 6.35 17.58 -2.03
N ASN A 89 5.62 18.56 -1.50
CA ASN A 89 5.46 19.88 -2.12
C ASN A 89 5.41 20.95 -1.02
N SER A 90 6.31 21.93 -1.07
CA SER A 90 6.41 22.98 -0.04
C SER A 90 5.20 23.92 0.05
N GLN A 91 4.37 23.98 -0.99
CA GLN A 91 3.13 24.78 -1.02
C GLN A 91 1.89 23.97 -0.61
N ARG A 92 2.04 22.67 -0.34
CA ARG A 92 0.94 21.85 0.13
C ARG A 92 0.63 22.21 1.59
N THR A 93 -0.56 22.77 1.80
CA THR A 93 -1.06 23.20 3.12
C THR A 93 -1.91 22.13 3.82
N GLU A 94 -2.15 21.00 3.16
CA GLU A 94 -2.92 19.89 3.72
C GLU A 94 -2.06 19.09 4.71
N ASP A 95 -2.58 18.89 5.91
CA ASP A 95 -2.01 17.92 6.85
C ASP A 95 -2.33 16.51 6.37
N ASN A 96 -1.30 15.67 6.36
CA ASN A 96 -1.40 14.27 5.95
C ASN A 96 -0.79 13.38 7.04
N ILE A 97 -1.18 12.10 7.07
CA ILE A 97 -0.63 11.11 8.01
C ILE A 97 0.89 10.95 7.89
N VAL A 98 1.43 11.26 6.71
CA VAL A 98 2.88 11.21 6.43
C VAL A 98 3.61 12.52 6.76
N GLY A 99 2.92 13.50 7.32
CA GLY A 99 3.47 14.80 7.72
C GLY A 99 3.10 15.95 6.78
N HIS A 100 3.29 17.17 7.27
CA HIS A 100 3.02 18.40 6.52
C HIS A 100 3.89 18.48 5.25
N GLY A 101 3.30 18.90 4.14
CA GLY A 101 3.96 18.98 2.84
C GLY A 101 4.11 17.62 2.13
N TRP A 102 3.93 16.50 2.83
CA TRP A 102 4.05 15.15 2.29
C TRP A 102 2.70 14.52 1.96
N ALA A 103 2.68 13.65 0.96
CA ALA A 103 1.54 12.80 0.65
C ALA A 103 1.97 11.50 -0.02
N ILE A 104 1.18 10.44 0.16
CA ILE A 104 1.34 9.22 -0.63
C ILE A 104 0.55 9.33 -1.94
N SER A 105 1.09 8.81 -3.04
CA SER A 105 0.54 8.88 -4.40
C SER A 105 -0.64 7.95 -4.66
N ILE A 106 -1.60 7.87 -3.74
CA ILE A 106 -2.76 7.01 -3.91
C ILE A 106 -3.85 7.78 -4.64
N PRO A 107 -4.34 7.26 -5.78
CA PRO A 107 -5.37 7.95 -6.55
C PRO A 107 -6.66 8.16 -5.73
N TYR A 108 -7.27 9.31 -5.94
CA TYR A 108 -8.58 9.67 -5.43
C TYR A 108 -9.35 10.51 -6.47
N ILE A 109 -10.66 10.58 -6.26
CA ILE A 109 -11.58 11.52 -6.92
C ILE A 109 -12.24 12.35 -5.82
N GLN A 110 -12.41 13.66 -6.03
CA GLN A 110 -13.02 14.55 -5.05
C GLN A 110 -13.93 15.59 -5.71
N ARG A 111 -14.89 16.10 -4.94
CA ARG A 111 -15.71 17.25 -5.34
C ARG A 111 -14.89 18.53 -5.36
N LEU A 112 -15.21 19.44 -6.29
CA LEU A 112 -14.63 20.77 -6.37
C LEU A 112 -15.62 21.82 -5.86
N ASN A 113 -15.15 22.69 -4.96
CA ASN A 113 -15.93 23.79 -4.42
C ASN A 113 -15.89 25.03 -5.35
N LYS A 114 -16.47 24.92 -6.56
CA LYS A 114 -16.47 26.04 -7.52
C LYS A 114 -17.59 27.05 -7.31
N THR A 115 -18.69 26.62 -6.70
CA THR A 115 -19.93 27.41 -6.56
C THR A 115 -20.28 27.74 -5.11
N GLY A 116 -19.30 27.65 -4.20
CA GLY A 116 -19.47 27.88 -2.77
C GLY A 116 -19.71 26.58 -1.98
N SER A 117 -19.23 26.52 -0.73
CA SER A 117 -19.19 25.27 0.06
C SER A 117 -20.58 24.72 0.35
N GLN A 118 -21.59 25.59 0.34
CA GLN A 118 -23.00 25.32 0.53
C GLN A 118 -23.59 24.54 -0.66
N ASN A 119 -23.00 24.70 -1.85
CA ASN A 119 -23.42 24.03 -3.08
C ASN A 119 -22.51 22.84 -3.44
N LEU A 120 -21.55 22.49 -2.58
CA LEU A 120 -20.54 21.46 -2.84
C LEU A 120 -21.18 20.11 -3.19
N TYR A 121 -22.27 19.76 -2.52
CA TYR A 121 -22.97 18.50 -2.72
C TYR A 121 -24.00 18.53 -3.86
N GLY A 122 -24.29 19.71 -4.42
CA GLY A 122 -25.26 19.92 -5.49
C GLY A 122 -26.71 19.60 -5.09
N ALA A 123 -27.64 19.78 -6.02
CA ALA A 123 -29.03 19.39 -5.82
C ALA A 123 -29.13 17.86 -5.76
N ASN A 124 -29.93 17.33 -4.81
CA ASN A 124 -30.12 15.89 -4.60
C ASN A 124 -28.81 15.09 -4.35
N GLY A 125 -27.76 15.73 -3.84
CA GLY A 125 -26.46 15.07 -3.56
C GLY A 125 -25.58 14.83 -4.79
N LEU A 126 -25.98 15.30 -5.96
CA LEU A 126 -25.22 15.22 -7.21
C LEU A 126 -24.45 16.52 -7.46
N SER A 127 -23.17 16.54 -7.12
CA SER A 127 -22.30 17.66 -7.52
C SER A 127 -22.03 17.62 -9.00
N GLN A 128 -21.76 18.79 -9.58
CA GLN A 128 -21.45 18.95 -11.00
C GLN A 128 -19.95 19.01 -11.27
N TYR A 129 -19.13 19.24 -10.24
CA TYR A 129 -17.70 19.50 -10.41
C TYR A 129 -16.87 18.52 -9.60
N TYR A 130 -16.06 17.75 -10.30
CA TYR A 130 -15.15 16.77 -9.72
C TYR A 130 -13.73 16.98 -10.25
N SER A 131 -12.76 16.51 -9.47
CA SER A 131 -11.38 16.37 -9.89
C SER A 131 -10.89 14.96 -9.57
N SER A 132 -10.15 14.36 -10.49
CA SER A 132 -9.36 13.17 -10.29
C SER A 132 -7.91 13.56 -10.06
N SER A 133 -7.25 12.93 -9.10
CA SER A 133 -5.78 13.02 -8.96
C SER A 133 -5.01 12.47 -10.17
N MET A 134 -5.66 11.70 -11.05
CA MET A 134 -5.03 11.10 -12.24
C MET A 134 -5.03 12.07 -13.43
N ASP A 135 -6.15 12.77 -13.66
CA ASP A 135 -6.36 13.59 -14.87
C ASP A 135 -6.82 15.04 -14.59
N GLY A 136 -6.84 15.46 -13.32
CA GLY A 136 -7.29 16.80 -12.94
C GLY A 136 -8.81 16.98 -12.99
N GLU A 137 -9.28 18.15 -13.40
CA GLU A 137 -10.72 18.46 -13.44
C GLU A 137 -11.46 17.58 -14.47
N LEU A 138 -12.64 17.08 -14.09
CA LEU A 138 -13.48 16.25 -14.93
C LEU A 138 -14.63 17.05 -15.55
N ALA A 139 -14.97 16.74 -16.80
CA ALA A 139 -16.13 17.26 -17.52
C ALA A 139 -17.18 16.16 -17.70
N THR A 140 -18.44 16.46 -17.41
CA THR A 140 -19.54 15.50 -17.59
C THR A 140 -19.84 15.27 -19.07
N THR A 141 -20.03 14.01 -19.45
CA THR A 141 -20.42 13.59 -20.81
C THR A 141 -21.87 13.16 -20.91
N THR A 142 -22.56 12.97 -19.77
CA THR A 142 -23.97 12.57 -19.72
C THR A 142 -24.71 13.29 -18.60
N THR A 143 -25.96 13.68 -18.85
CA THR A 143 -26.84 14.30 -17.86
C THR A 143 -27.76 13.29 -17.15
N ALA A 144 -27.49 11.99 -17.30
CA ALA A 144 -28.28 10.94 -16.65
C ALA A 144 -28.14 11.00 -15.12
N THR A 145 -29.26 10.77 -14.42
CA THR A 145 -29.33 10.90 -12.95
C THR A 145 -28.86 9.65 -12.19
N SER A 146 -28.91 8.47 -12.82
CA SER A 146 -28.54 7.19 -12.20
C SER A 146 -27.07 6.80 -12.41
N THR A 147 -26.52 7.13 -13.57
CA THR A 147 -25.12 6.89 -13.93
C THR A 147 -24.62 8.10 -14.70
N GLN A 148 -23.65 8.80 -14.13
CA GLN A 148 -22.99 9.91 -14.80
C GLN A 148 -21.65 9.43 -15.34
N THR A 149 -21.32 9.85 -16.56
CA THR A 149 -20.02 9.60 -17.18
C THR A 149 -19.25 10.90 -17.32
N PHE A 150 -17.93 10.79 -17.23
CA PHE A 150 -17.03 11.95 -17.29
C PHE A 150 -15.77 11.59 -18.05
N ASN A 151 -15.15 12.62 -18.61
CA ASN A 151 -13.80 12.59 -19.16
C ASN A 151 -12.95 13.69 -18.51
N ALA A 152 -11.63 13.60 -18.66
CA ALA A 152 -10.74 14.69 -18.31
C ALA A 152 -11.12 15.97 -19.09
N LYS A 153 -11.19 17.11 -18.40
CA LYS A 153 -11.48 18.40 -19.03
C LYS A 153 -10.31 18.89 -19.88
N VAL A 154 -9.09 18.53 -19.49
CA VAL A 154 -7.86 18.75 -20.23
C VAL A 154 -7.26 17.39 -20.53
N ASP A 155 -7.08 17.07 -21.80
CA ASP A 155 -6.56 15.78 -22.22
C ASP A 155 -5.03 15.77 -22.22
N THR A 156 -4.45 14.75 -21.59
CA THR A 156 -3.00 14.52 -21.47
C THR A 156 -2.56 13.23 -22.17
N GLY A 157 -3.46 12.55 -22.91
CA GLY A 157 -3.19 11.29 -23.62
C GLY A 157 -3.43 10.01 -22.80
N SER A 158 -3.93 10.15 -21.56
CA SER A 158 -4.37 9.02 -20.72
C SER A 158 -5.64 8.36 -21.26
N PHE A 159 -6.57 9.15 -21.80
CA PHE A 159 -7.89 8.71 -22.29
C PHE A 159 -8.66 7.84 -21.30
N ASN A 160 -8.59 8.16 -20.00
CA ASN A 160 -9.36 7.44 -18.99
C ASN A 160 -10.86 7.80 -19.11
N SER A 161 -11.71 6.78 -18.98
CA SER A 161 -13.17 6.94 -18.95
C SER A 161 -13.67 6.77 -17.51
N TYR A 162 -14.47 7.73 -17.03
CA TYR A 162 -14.99 7.74 -15.67
C TYR A 162 -16.50 7.51 -15.66
N SER A 163 -16.98 6.70 -14.71
CA SER A 163 -18.41 6.55 -14.41
C SER A 163 -18.68 6.65 -12.91
N PHE A 164 -19.78 7.28 -12.57
CA PHE A 164 -20.27 7.47 -11.21
C PHE A 164 -21.69 6.96 -11.10
N SER A 165 -21.88 5.92 -10.28
CA SER A 165 -23.19 5.32 -10.00
C SER A 165 -23.21 4.74 -8.59
N GLY A 166 -24.34 4.83 -7.90
CA GLY A 166 -24.49 4.27 -6.56
C GLY A 166 -23.49 4.82 -5.53
N ASN A 167 -23.02 6.06 -5.69
CA ASN A 167 -21.97 6.69 -4.88
C ASN A 167 -20.58 6.03 -5.00
N ILE A 168 -20.33 5.33 -6.10
CA ILE A 168 -19.07 4.64 -6.40
C ILE A 168 -18.55 5.17 -7.73
N TRP A 169 -17.23 5.39 -7.81
CA TRP A 169 -16.57 5.70 -9.06
C TRP A 169 -15.90 4.46 -9.65
N THR A 170 -16.10 4.26 -10.94
CA THR A 170 -15.35 3.29 -11.74
C THR A 170 -14.63 4.02 -12.86
N VAL A 171 -13.34 3.75 -13.01
CA VAL A 171 -12.50 4.34 -14.07
C VAL A 171 -11.89 3.21 -14.87
N TYR A 172 -11.84 3.38 -16.18
CA TYR A 172 -11.11 2.49 -17.08
C TYR A 172 -10.01 3.27 -17.78
N ASP A 173 -8.80 2.72 -17.79
CA ASP A 173 -7.74 3.21 -18.66
C ASP A 173 -7.92 2.66 -20.10
N LYS A 174 -7.11 3.17 -21.03
CA LYS A 174 -7.10 2.69 -22.43
C LYS A 174 -6.63 1.25 -22.61
N ASN A 175 -6.01 0.64 -21.60
CA ASN A 175 -5.55 -0.75 -21.62
C ASN A 175 -6.60 -1.73 -21.06
N GLY A 176 -7.73 -1.22 -20.57
CA GLY A 176 -8.80 -2.00 -19.95
C GLY A 176 -8.60 -2.29 -18.47
N THR A 177 -7.59 -1.70 -17.82
CA THR A 177 -7.43 -1.76 -16.36
C THR A 177 -8.56 -0.99 -15.71
N ARG A 178 -9.24 -1.62 -14.75
CA ARG A 178 -10.31 -1.01 -13.96
C ARG A 178 -9.78 -0.48 -12.64
N TYR A 179 -10.18 0.73 -12.28
CA TYR A 179 -9.94 1.36 -11.01
C TYR A 179 -11.29 1.62 -10.32
N LEU A 180 -11.46 1.12 -9.10
CA LEU A 180 -12.68 1.27 -8.31
C LEU A 180 -12.40 2.18 -7.12
N PHE A 181 -13.22 3.21 -6.91
CA PHE A 181 -13.03 4.17 -5.81
C PHE A 181 -14.27 4.26 -4.93
N GLY A 182 -14.03 4.26 -3.61
CA GLY A 182 -15.04 4.48 -2.58
C GLY A 182 -16.26 3.56 -2.69
N SER A 183 -16.05 2.28 -3.01
CA SER A 183 -17.04 1.22 -2.86
C SER A 183 -17.40 0.90 -1.40
N THR A 184 -16.49 1.18 -0.46
CA THR A 184 -16.73 1.08 0.99
C THR A 184 -16.72 2.45 1.67
N SER A 185 -17.41 2.57 2.80
CA SER A 185 -17.46 3.82 3.58
C SER A 185 -16.11 4.20 4.19
N GLN A 186 -15.20 3.24 4.36
CA GLN A 186 -13.82 3.46 4.81
C GLN A 186 -12.97 4.18 3.75
N ALA A 187 -13.30 4.01 2.47
CA ALA A 187 -12.66 4.70 1.35
C ALA A 187 -13.40 5.96 0.90
N GLN A 188 -14.39 6.42 1.67
CA GLN A 188 -15.15 7.64 1.43
C GLN A 188 -14.93 8.65 2.56
N GLN A 189 -14.40 9.84 2.22
CA GLN A 189 -14.30 10.94 3.16
C GLN A 189 -15.61 11.70 3.10
N SER A 190 -16.37 11.67 4.19
CA SER A 190 -17.71 12.21 4.28
C SER A 190 -17.82 13.25 5.39
N ASP A 191 -18.83 14.10 5.29
CA ASP A 191 -19.21 15.00 6.39
C ASP A 191 -19.57 14.17 7.64
N SER A 192 -19.05 14.58 8.81
CA SER A 192 -19.37 13.95 10.11
C SER A 192 -20.83 14.14 10.50
N GLY A 193 -21.46 15.25 10.11
CA GLY A 193 -22.88 15.51 10.37
C GLY A 193 -23.81 14.83 9.37
N SER A 194 -23.31 14.42 8.20
CA SER A 194 -24.11 13.81 7.15
C SER A 194 -23.27 12.80 6.34
N PRO A 195 -23.25 11.52 6.70
CA PRO A 195 -22.43 10.51 6.03
C PRO A 195 -22.74 10.30 4.54
N THR A 196 -23.92 10.72 4.08
CA THR A 196 -24.30 10.73 2.66
C THR A 196 -23.58 11.79 1.84
N ASN A 197 -23.07 12.83 2.51
CA ASN A 197 -22.33 13.93 1.90
C ASN A 197 -20.85 13.52 1.78
N VAL A 198 -20.53 12.74 0.75
CA VAL A 198 -19.16 12.31 0.45
C VAL A 198 -18.42 13.38 -0.36
N TYR A 199 -17.26 13.80 0.15
CA TYR A 199 -16.37 14.78 -0.47
C TYR A 199 -15.31 14.13 -1.36
N LYS A 200 -14.69 13.04 -0.91
CA LYS A 200 -13.56 12.38 -1.58
C LYS A 200 -13.73 10.85 -1.55
N TRP A 201 -13.45 10.21 -2.69
CA TRP A 201 -13.45 8.76 -2.88
C TRP A 201 -12.02 8.30 -3.16
N MET A 202 -11.50 7.46 -2.30
CA MET A 202 -10.15 6.90 -2.40
C MET A 202 -10.17 5.62 -3.24
N LEU A 203 -9.09 5.34 -3.97
CA LEU A 203 -8.92 4.10 -4.74
C LEU A 203 -8.97 2.88 -3.82
N GLU A 204 -9.77 1.86 -4.16
CA GLU A 204 -9.89 0.63 -3.39
C GLU A 204 -9.45 -0.61 -4.15
N GLU A 205 -9.62 -0.62 -5.46
CA GLU A 205 -9.21 -1.76 -6.28
C GLU A 205 -8.64 -1.29 -7.61
N ILE A 206 -7.51 -1.88 -8.01
CA ILE A 206 -7.03 -1.90 -9.39
C ILE A 206 -7.20 -3.33 -9.87
N ARG A 207 -7.81 -3.54 -11.03
CA ARG A 207 -8.00 -4.87 -11.61
C ARG A 207 -7.63 -4.87 -13.08
N ASP A 208 -6.77 -5.80 -13.49
CA ASP A 208 -6.40 -6.00 -14.89
C ASP A 208 -7.47 -6.81 -15.66
N THR A 209 -7.29 -6.92 -16.97
CA THR A 209 -8.18 -7.68 -17.87
C THR A 209 -8.13 -9.20 -17.63
N ASN A 210 -7.08 -9.69 -16.97
CA ASN A 210 -6.89 -11.09 -16.57
C ASN A 210 -7.44 -11.37 -15.16
N ASN A 211 -8.17 -10.41 -14.56
CA ASN A 211 -8.79 -10.52 -13.24
C ASN A 211 -7.81 -10.62 -12.06
N ASN A 212 -6.54 -10.27 -12.26
CA ASN A 212 -5.60 -9.98 -11.17
C ASN A 212 -5.96 -8.61 -10.58
N TYR A 213 -5.83 -8.47 -9.26
CA TYR A 213 -6.21 -7.22 -8.59
C TYR A 213 -5.28 -6.84 -7.45
N ILE A 214 -5.22 -5.54 -7.18
CA ILE A 214 -4.61 -4.92 -6.01
C ILE A 214 -5.74 -4.31 -5.20
N LYS A 215 -5.73 -4.52 -3.88
CA LYS A 215 -6.73 -3.94 -2.97
C LYS A 215 -6.07 -2.97 -1.99
N PHE A 216 -6.66 -1.79 -1.87
CA PHE A 216 -6.29 -0.77 -0.90
C PHE A 216 -7.29 -0.81 0.25
N THR A 217 -6.79 -0.87 1.47
CA THR A 217 -7.60 -0.92 2.68
C THR A 217 -7.32 0.27 3.56
N TYR A 218 -8.39 0.82 4.14
CA TYR A 218 -8.34 2.04 4.91
C TYR A 218 -8.92 1.84 6.31
N ASN A 219 -8.36 2.55 7.28
CA ASN A 219 -8.94 2.80 8.60
C ASN A 219 -9.53 4.22 8.58
N LYS A 220 -10.67 4.44 9.23
CA LYS A 220 -11.28 5.77 9.31
C LYS A 220 -11.36 6.17 10.77
N ASP A 221 -10.80 7.32 11.12
CA ASP A 221 -10.95 7.92 12.45
C ASP A 221 -11.42 9.37 12.29
N SER A 222 -12.51 9.71 12.99
CA SER A 222 -13.18 11.02 12.90
C SER A 222 -13.42 11.51 11.46
N ASN A 223 -13.86 10.59 10.59
CA ASN A 223 -14.06 10.80 9.15
C ASN A 223 -12.82 11.15 8.31
N GLN A 224 -11.63 11.15 8.91
CA GLN A 224 -10.38 11.14 8.16
C GLN A 224 -10.00 9.71 7.78
N ILE A 225 -9.52 9.55 6.55
CA ILE A 225 -9.14 8.25 5.99
C ILE A 225 -7.64 8.06 6.17
N TYR A 226 -7.28 6.92 6.74
CA TYR A 226 -5.93 6.45 6.96
C TYR A 226 -5.71 5.09 6.30
N TYR A 227 -4.49 4.74 5.96
CA TYR A 227 -4.18 3.43 5.38
C TYR A 227 -4.17 2.34 6.45
N SER A 228 -4.68 1.15 6.12
CA SER A 228 -4.63 -0.03 7.01
C SER A 228 -3.75 -1.12 6.42
N ARG A 229 -2.81 -1.64 7.22
CA ARG A 229 -1.72 -2.55 6.81
C ARG A 229 -2.16 -3.98 6.40
N ARG A 230 -3.46 -4.27 6.18
CA ARG A 230 -3.90 -5.66 5.92
C ARG A 230 -4.25 -5.91 4.45
N GLY A 231 -3.23 -5.89 3.60
CA GLY A 231 -3.28 -6.59 2.31
C GLY A 231 -3.14 -8.09 2.54
N LYS A 232 -4.25 -8.82 2.65
CA LYS A 232 -4.25 -10.28 2.66
C LYS A 232 -4.43 -10.76 1.22
N ILE A 233 -3.37 -11.29 0.62
CA ILE A 233 -3.43 -11.97 -0.69
C ILE A 233 -4.05 -13.34 -0.44
N ASP A 234 -5.38 -13.44 -0.49
CA ASP A 234 -6.05 -14.75 -0.43
C ASP A 234 -6.05 -15.35 -1.85
N SER A 235 -5.06 -16.19 -2.14
CA SER A 235 -5.04 -17.03 -3.34
C SER A 235 -5.98 -18.23 -3.14
N VAL A 236 -7.20 -18.16 -3.68
CA VAL A 236 -8.13 -19.31 -3.69
C VAL A 236 -7.76 -20.24 -4.85
N LEU A 237 -7.03 -21.32 -4.56
CA LEU A 237 -6.89 -22.45 -5.48
C LEU A 237 -8.18 -23.29 -5.40
N ARG A 238 -9.11 -23.09 -6.34
CA ARG A 238 -10.18 -24.08 -6.56
C ARG A 238 -9.59 -25.24 -7.37
N ARG A 239 -9.27 -26.35 -6.71
CA ARG A 239 -9.11 -27.65 -7.39
C ARG A 239 -10.50 -28.18 -7.70
N THR A 240 -10.84 -28.28 -8.98
CA THR A 240 -11.97 -29.10 -9.46
C THR A 240 -11.59 -30.58 -9.31
N PRO A 241 -12.41 -31.42 -8.65
CA PRO A 241 -12.23 -32.86 -8.74
C PRO A 241 -12.78 -33.36 -10.10
N SER A 242 -12.01 -34.21 -10.76
CA SER A 242 -12.48 -35.13 -11.80
C SER A 242 -13.08 -36.36 -11.17
#